data_AF-A0A351G3Q0-F1
#
_entry.id   AF-A0A351G3Q0-F1
#
_cell.length_a   1.000
_cell.length_b   1.000
_cell.length_c   1.000
_cell.angle_alpha   90.00
_cell.angle_beta   90.00
_cell.angle_gamma   90.00
#
_symmetry.space_group_name_H-M   'P 1'
#
loop_
_entity.id
_entity.type
_entity.pdbx_description
1 polymer ?
#
loop_
_entity_poly.entity_id
_entity_poly.type
_entity_poly.pdbx_seq_one_letter_code
_entity_poly.pdbx_strand_id
1 'polypeptide(L)' 'MSYGTGRTARFEGQLVAGAMSQGGDSGSLVLEGSSNNAVGLLFAGSNSTTIFSPIQAVLSILNVEF' A
#
# COMPACT_ATOMS: atom_id res chain seq x y z
N MET A 1 1.55 11.26 10.09
CA MET A 1 2.64 10.33 10.47
C MET A 1 3.78 11.16 11.05
N SER A 2 4.23 10.86 12.28
CA SER A 2 5.45 11.46 12.83
C SER A 2 6.44 10.33 13.09
N TYR A 3 7.63 10.40 12.47
CA TYR A 3 8.71 9.44 12.67
C TYR A 3 9.63 9.84 13.83
N GLY A 4 9.26 10.85 14.63
CA GLY A 4 10.08 11.50 15.64
C GLY A 4 10.79 12.75 15.11
N THR A 5 11.19 13.64 16.02
CA THR A 5 11.79 14.94 15.68
C THR A 5 13.02 14.78 14.79
N GLY A 6 13.01 15.43 13.63
CA GLY A 6 14.13 15.41 12.68
C GLY A 6 14.36 14.07 11.96
N ARG A 7 13.43 13.11 12.07
CA ARG A 7 13.56 11.79 11.43
C ARG A 7 12.60 11.63 10.27
N THR A 8 13.07 10.95 9.23
CA THR A 8 12.29 10.57 8.05
C THR A 8 12.42 9.08 7.81
N ALA A 9 11.36 8.44 7.31
CA ALA A 9 11.40 7.07 6.83
C ALA A 9 11.34 7.05 5.30
N ARG A 10 12.18 6.22 4.67
CA ARG A 10 12.12 5.94 3.24
C ARG A 10 11.50 4.56 3.07
N PHE A 11 10.49 4.48 2.20
CA PHE A 11 9.85 3.24 1.81
C PHE A 11 10.23 2.95 0.36
N GLU A 12 10.69 1.72 0.10
CA GLU A 12 11.15 1.27 -1.21
C GLU A 12 10.24 0.17 -1.75
N GLY A 13 10.27 -0.05 -3.06
CA GLY A 13 9.44 -1.07 -3.71
C GLY A 13 7.94 -0.81 -3.64
N GLN A 14 7.51 0.43 -3.42
CA GLN A 14 6.11 0.80 -3.35
C GLN A 14 5.53 1.05 -4.75
N LEU A 15 4.25 0.74 -4.92
CA LEU A 15 3.47 1.13 -6.08
C LEU A 15 2.75 2.44 -5.79
N VAL A 16 2.59 3.27 -6.84
CA VAL A 16 1.97 4.59 -6.76
C VAL A 16 0.85 4.66 -7.79
N ALA A 17 -0.33 5.07 -7.35
CA ALA A 17 -1.49 5.32 -8.20
C ALA A 17 -2.07 6.72 -7.94
N GLY A 18 -3.06 7.10 -8.77
CA GLY A 18 -3.85 8.30 -8.56
C GLY A 18 -4.69 8.23 -7.27
N ALA A 19 -5.46 9.29 -7.02
CA ALA A 19 -6.30 9.40 -5.84
C ALA A 19 -7.41 8.34 -5.82
N MET A 20 -7.29 7.38 -4.90
CA MET A 20 -8.31 6.34 -4.69
C MET A 20 -8.46 5.90 -3.24
N SER A 21 -7.77 6.53 -2.28
CA SER A 21 -7.87 6.20 -0.85
C SER A 21 -7.71 7.42 0.06
N GLN A 22 -8.25 7.30 1.27
CA GLN A 22 -8.24 8.34 2.30
C GLN A 22 -7.63 7.81 3.62
N GLY A 23 -7.41 8.74 4.56
CA GLY A 23 -6.97 8.36 5.91
C GLY A 23 -8.00 7.46 6.58
N GLY A 24 -7.58 6.28 7.04
CA GLY A 24 -8.45 5.25 7.62
C GLY A 24 -8.53 3.98 6.77
N ASP A 25 -8.26 4.08 5.46
CA ASP A 25 -8.29 2.91 4.57
C ASP A 25 -7.04 2.02 4.69
N SER A 26 -5.98 2.52 5.34
CA SER A 26 -4.70 1.81 5.52
C SER A 26 -4.89 0.37 6.00
N GLY A 27 -4.20 -0.56 5.35
CA GLY A 27 -4.34 -2.01 5.58
C GLY A 27 -5.38 -2.70 4.69
N SER A 28 -6.18 -1.94 3.93
CA SER A 28 -7.10 -2.52 2.95
C SER A 28 -6.37 -3.20 1.79
N LEU A 29 -6.98 -4.24 1.23
CA LEU A 29 -6.52 -4.90 0.02
C LEU A 29 -6.85 -4.06 -1.21
N VAL A 30 -5.87 -3.86 -2.08
CA VAL A 30 -6.05 -3.21 -3.38
C VAL A 30 -6.24 -4.29 -4.43
N LEU A 31 -7.29 -4.15 -5.25
CA LEU A 31 -7.67 -5.10 -6.29
C LEU A 31 -7.59 -4.46 -7.68
N GLU A 32 -7.25 -5.26 -8.69
CA GLU A 32 -7.49 -4.90 -10.08
C GLU A 32 -9.00 -4.93 -10.37
N GLY A 33 -9.57 -3.81 -10.82
CA GLY A 33 -11.02 -3.65 -10.94
C GLY A 33 -11.73 -4.59 -11.93
N SER A 34 -11.01 -5.13 -12.93
CA SER A 34 -11.59 -6.05 -13.91
C SER A 34 -11.57 -7.51 -13.48
N SER A 35 -10.53 -7.95 -12.77
CA SER A 35 -10.30 -9.36 -12.43
C SER A 35 -10.52 -9.69 -10.96
N ASN A 36 -10.59 -8.68 -10.09
CA ASN A 36 -10.50 -8.81 -8.63
C ASN A 36 -9.20 -9.48 -8.15
N ASN A 37 -8.15 -9.51 -8.98
CA ASN A 37 -6.84 -9.96 -8.54
C ASN A 37 -6.29 -8.99 -7.50
N ALA A 38 -5.75 -9.54 -6.40
CA ALA A 38 -5.02 -8.74 -5.43
C ALA A 38 -3.76 -8.16 -6.08
N VAL A 39 -3.53 -6.86 -5.91
CA VAL A 39 -2.35 -6.17 -6.46
C VAL A 39 -1.51 -5.50 -5.39
N GLY A 40 -2.09 -5.16 -4.24
CA GLY A 40 -1.28 -4.66 -3.13
C GLY A 40 -2.01 -4.45 -1.82
N LEU A 41 -1.23 -4.05 -0.82
CA LEU A 41 -1.69 -3.71 0.52
C LEU A 41 -1.55 -2.20 0.74
N LEU A 42 -2.67 -1.53 1.02
CA LEU A 42 -2.72 -0.08 1.12
C LEU A 42 -1.89 0.44 2.30
N PHE A 43 -0.92 1.31 2.01
CA PHE A 43 -0.04 1.89 3.01
C PHE A 43 -0.41 3.34 3.33
N ALA A 44 -0.53 4.19 2.30
CA ALA A 44 -0.84 5.62 2.46
C ALA A 44 -1.81 6.11 1.38
N GLY A 45 -2.65 7.08 1.75
CA GLY A 45 -3.64 7.71 0.88
C GLY A 45 -3.68 9.22 1.07
N SER A 46 -4.04 9.92 0.00
CA SER A 46 -4.23 11.36 -0.04
C SER A 46 -5.17 11.73 -1.19
N ASN A 47 -5.57 13.01 -1.25
CA ASN A 47 -6.44 13.52 -2.31
C ASN A 47 -5.84 13.48 -3.72
N SER A 48 -4.55 13.16 -3.87
CA SER A 48 -3.85 13.12 -5.16
C SER A 48 -3.12 11.81 -5.42
N THR A 49 -2.83 11.02 -4.40
CA THR A 49 -1.94 9.86 -4.52
C THR A 49 -2.30 8.77 -3.53
N THR A 50 -2.25 7.54 -4.00
CA THR A 50 -2.35 6.33 -3.20
C THR A 50 -1.07 5.51 -3.34
N ILE A 51 -0.51 5.08 -2.21
CA ILE A 51 0.74 4.33 -2.12
C ILE A 51 0.45 2.98 -1.44
N PHE A 52 0.93 1.89 -2.04
CA PHE A 52 0.68 0.53 -1.54
C PHE A 52 1.86 -0.41 -1.84
N SER A 53 2.00 -1.44 -1.00
CA SER A 53 3.03 -2.47 -1.17
C SER A 53 2.54 -3.54 -2.16
N PRO A 54 3.38 -4.02 -3.09
CA PRO A 54 3.03 -5.12 -4.00
C PRO A 54 2.58 -6.37 -3.23
N ILE A 55 1.45 -6.97 -3.63
CA ILE A 55 0.88 -8.08 -2.85
C ILE A 55 1.84 -9.28 -2.77
N GLN A 56 2.59 -9.56 -3.83
CA GLN A 56 3.52 -10.69 -3.87
C GLN A 56 4.65 -10.56 -2.84
N ALA A 57 5.16 -9.34 -2.64
CA ALA A 57 6.17 -9.08 -1.62
C ALA A 57 5.60 -9.28 -0.20
N VAL A 58 4.34 -8.85 0.02
CA VAL A 58 3.64 -9.04 1.30
C VAL A 58 3.44 -10.53 1.60
N LEU A 59 2.90 -11.30 0.64
CA LEU A 59 2.65 -12.73 0.80
C LEU A 59 3.94 -13.51 1.04
N SER A 60 5.00 -13.18 0.30
CA SER A 60 6.32 -13.83 0.47
C SER A 60 6.90 -13.58 1.87
N ILE A 61 6.86 -12.35 2.38
CA ILE A 61 7.39 -12.02 3.71
C ILE A 61 6.56 -12.67 4.82
N LEU A 62 5.24 -12.79 4.63
CA LEU A 62 4.33 -13.43 5.58
C LEU A 62 4.24 -14.96 5.42
N ASN A 63 4.91 -15.52 4.41
CA ASN A 63 4.94 -16.94 4.11
C ASN A 63 3.54 -17.56 3.92
N VAL A 64 2.70 -16.87 3.14
CA VAL A 64 1.32 -17.27 2.82
C VAL A 64 1.26 -17.88 1.42
N GLU A 65 0.63 -19.05 1.29
CA GLU A 65 0.43 -19.80 0.04
C GLU A 65 -1.05 -20.17 -0.13
N PHE A 66 -1.51 -20.28 -1.38
CA PHE A 66 -2.90 -20.58 -1.76
C PHE A 66 -2.97 -21.65 -2.84
#